data_AF-A0AAW2IXV0-F1
#
_entry.id   AF-A0AAW2IXV0-F1
#
_cell.length_a   1.000
_cell.length_b   1.000
_cell.length_c   1.000
_cell.angle_alpha   90.00
_cell.angle_beta   90.00
_cell.angle_gamma   90.00
#
_symmetry.space_group_name_H-M   'P 1'
#
loop_
_entity.id
_entity.type
_entity.pdbx_description
1 polymer ?
#
loop_
_entity_poly.entity_id
_entity_poly.type
_entity_poly.pdbx_seq_one_letter_code
_entity_poly.pdbx_strand_id
1 'polypeptide(L)'
;MTSFEPTVHTGSLSVLRRSTRESRVPNRYGFVGLTSQLDNDPKTYGEAMSDIDSDKWLEAMKSEMDSMGSNQVWTPVDPPKGARPVGCKWVYKRKLGANREVTAFKARLVTKGYTQRPGVDFEETYSPVAMAKSIRIMLAIAAWYDYEIWQMEVKTAFLNGFVEEDIFMDEPEGFTIVGEKQKVCHL
;
A
#
# COMPACT_ATOMS: atom_id res chain seq x y z
N MET A 1 34.39 16.23 -79.73
CA MET A 1 33.15 15.74 -79.08
C MET A 1 33.54 14.57 -78.21
N THR A 2 33.76 14.84 -76.93
CA THR A 2 34.09 13.83 -75.92
C THR A 2 33.21 14.15 -74.72
N SER A 3 32.30 13.23 -74.47
CA SER A 3 31.17 13.31 -73.55
C SER A 3 31.63 13.38 -72.09
N PHE A 4 31.12 14.37 -71.37
CA PHE A 4 31.12 14.40 -69.91
C PHE A 4 30.07 13.41 -69.40
N GLU A 5 30.48 12.38 -68.65
CA GLU A 5 29.57 11.57 -67.84
C GLU A 5 29.42 12.18 -66.43
N PRO A 6 28.20 12.37 -65.91
CA PRO A 6 28.00 12.82 -64.55
C PRO A 6 28.03 11.64 -63.58
N THR A 7 28.96 11.66 -62.62
CA THR A 7 29.03 10.71 -61.52
C THR A 7 27.88 10.96 -60.53
N VAL A 8 26.91 10.03 -60.50
CA VAL A 8 25.84 10.00 -59.50
C VAL A 8 26.40 9.42 -58.19
N HIS A 9 26.58 10.24 -57.17
CA HIS A 9 26.86 9.75 -55.82
C HIS A 9 25.58 9.21 -55.18
N THR A 10 25.36 7.90 -55.30
CA THR A 10 24.34 7.14 -54.57
C THR A 10 24.81 6.79 -53.16
N GLY A 11 24.32 7.56 -52.18
CA GLY A 11 23.88 7.10 -50.85
C GLY A 11 24.88 6.45 -49.88
N SER A 12 25.07 7.09 -48.72
CA SER A 12 25.08 6.37 -47.45
C SER A 12 24.10 7.09 -46.51
N LEU A 13 22.83 6.69 -46.57
CA LEU A 13 21.94 6.94 -45.44
C LEU A 13 22.48 6.08 -44.30
N SER A 14 23.05 6.71 -43.28
CA SER A 14 23.47 6.04 -42.06
C SER A 14 22.28 5.24 -41.53
N VAL A 15 22.34 3.91 -41.67
CA VAL A 15 21.35 3.01 -41.12
C VAL A 15 21.31 3.28 -39.62
N LEU A 16 20.21 3.85 -39.12
CA LEU A 16 19.96 3.96 -37.69
C LEU A 16 20.16 2.57 -37.11
N ARG A 17 21.20 2.42 -36.27
CA ARG A 17 21.57 1.16 -35.63
C ARG A 17 20.45 0.78 -34.66
N ARG A 18 19.40 0.14 -35.19
CA ARG A 18 18.30 -0.39 -34.39
C ARG A 18 18.86 -1.53 -33.56
N SER A 19 18.66 -1.46 -32.25
CA SER A 19 19.04 -2.51 -31.31
C SER A 19 18.56 -3.88 -31.80
N THR A 20 19.48 -4.83 -31.98
CA THR A 20 19.20 -6.26 -32.23
C THR A 20 18.81 -7.02 -30.96
N ARG A 21 18.65 -6.32 -29.84
CA ARG A 21 18.22 -6.94 -28.59
C ARG A 21 16.82 -7.51 -28.79
N GLU A 22 16.70 -8.83 -28.67
CA GLU A 22 15.40 -9.47 -28.53
C GLU A 22 14.66 -8.80 -27.37
N SER A 23 13.55 -8.14 -27.69
CA SER A 23 12.66 -7.58 -26.69
C SER A 23 11.96 -8.73 -25.99
N ARG A 24 12.62 -9.32 -24.99
CA ARG A 24 11.93 -10.17 -24.02
C ARG A 24 11.02 -9.26 -23.22
N VAL A 25 9.71 -9.55 -23.28
CA VAL A 25 8.75 -8.94 -22.38
C VAL A 25 9.31 -9.17 -20.97
N PRO A 26 9.50 -8.11 -20.15
CA PRO A 26 9.89 -8.31 -18.77
C PRO A 26 8.89 -9.30 -18.18
N ASN A 27 9.34 -10.25 -17.37
CA ASN A 27 8.45 -11.07 -16.57
C ASN A 27 7.80 -10.15 -15.50
N ARG A 28 6.93 -9.24 -15.95
CA ARG A 28 6.28 -8.18 -15.18
C ARG A 28 5.12 -8.71 -14.35
N TYR A 29 5.05 -10.04 -14.23
CA TYR A 29 4.20 -10.78 -13.32
C TYR A 29 4.99 -11.91 -12.62
N GLY A 30 6.28 -11.71 -12.33
CA GLY A 30 7.03 -12.55 -11.38
C GLY A 30 6.76 -12.22 -9.91
N PHE A 31 5.95 -11.19 -9.64
CA PHE A 31 5.63 -10.70 -8.28
C PHE A 31 4.15 -10.29 -8.17
N VAL A 32 3.25 -11.11 -8.73
CA VAL A 32 1.81 -10.99 -8.45
C VAL A 32 1.29 -12.41 -8.31
N GLY A 33 1.33 -12.97 -7.10
CA GLY A 33 0.72 -14.28 -6.85
C GLY A 33 1.44 -15.27 -5.92
N LEU A 34 2.29 -14.84 -4.98
CA LEU A 34 2.81 -15.76 -3.95
C LEU A 34 2.54 -15.28 -2.51
N THR A 35 1.34 -14.78 -2.25
CA THR A 35 0.82 -14.67 -0.86
C THR A 35 -0.45 -15.48 -0.62
N SER A 36 -0.90 -16.24 -1.62
CA SER A 36 -2.15 -17.00 -1.62
C SER A 36 -1.93 -18.50 -1.40
N GLN A 37 -1.02 -18.93 -0.52
CA GLN A 37 -0.92 -20.34 -0.14
C GLN A 37 -0.57 -20.52 1.34
N LEU A 38 -1.41 -19.92 2.18
CA LEU A 38 -1.99 -20.59 3.34
C LEU A 38 -3.46 -20.14 3.33
N ASP A 39 -4.33 -20.89 2.66
CA ASP A 39 -5.79 -20.62 2.64
C ASP A 39 -6.43 -20.77 4.03
N ASN A 40 -5.63 -21.05 5.06
CA ASN A 40 -6.05 -21.25 6.45
C ASN A 40 -5.73 -20.05 7.35
N ASP A 41 -5.28 -18.91 6.83
CA ASP A 41 -5.16 -17.71 7.67
C ASP A 41 -6.56 -17.31 8.17
N PRO A 42 -6.74 -17.00 9.47
CA PRO A 42 -8.03 -16.65 10.00
C PRO A 42 -8.55 -15.38 9.34
N LYS A 43 -9.85 -15.36 9.03
CA LYS A 43 -10.54 -14.24 8.38
C LYS A 43 -11.28 -13.37 9.37
N THR A 44 -11.53 -13.89 10.57
CA THR A 44 -12.29 -13.23 11.64
C THR A 44 -11.55 -13.34 12.96
N TYR A 45 -11.88 -12.46 13.92
CA TYR A 45 -11.35 -12.53 15.27
C TYR A 45 -11.68 -13.89 15.92
N GLY A 46 -12.91 -14.38 15.76
CA GLY A 46 -13.35 -15.67 16.29
C GLY A 46 -12.53 -16.85 15.75
N GLU A 47 -12.22 -16.86 14.45
CA GLU A 47 -11.34 -17.86 13.86
C GLU A 47 -9.91 -17.76 14.40
N ALA A 48 -9.37 -16.54 14.56
CA ALA A 48 -8.02 -16.33 15.10
C ALA A 48 -7.90 -16.80 16.56
N MET A 49 -8.93 -16.59 17.37
CA MET A 49 -8.97 -17.03 18.77
C MET A 49 -9.26 -18.53 18.93
N SER A 50 -9.84 -19.17 17.92
CA SER A 50 -10.06 -20.63 17.89
C SER A 50 -8.89 -21.39 17.25
N ASP A 51 -7.89 -20.68 16.70
CA ASP A 51 -6.70 -21.25 16.09
C ASP A 51 -5.77 -21.86 17.16
N ILE A 52 -4.99 -22.86 16.77
CA ILE A 52 -3.94 -23.44 17.61
C ILE A 52 -2.86 -22.41 17.95
N ASP A 53 -2.66 -21.42 17.07
CA ASP A 53 -1.73 -20.31 17.26
C ASP A 53 -2.42 -19.05 17.84
N SER A 54 -3.57 -19.19 18.51
CA SER A 54 -4.36 -18.06 19.06
C SER A 54 -3.56 -17.09 19.93
N ASP A 55 -2.65 -17.59 20.77
CA ASP A 55 -1.77 -16.76 21.60
C ASP A 55 -0.88 -15.83 20.75
N LYS A 56 -0.35 -16.34 19.63
CA LYS A 56 0.50 -15.56 18.70
C LYS A 56 -0.32 -14.53 17.94
N TRP A 57 -1.56 -14.86 17.59
CA TRP A 57 -2.49 -13.89 17.00
C TRP A 57 -2.84 -12.77 17.97
N LEU A 58 -3.07 -13.09 19.24
CA LEU A 58 -3.34 -12.11 20.29
C LEU A 58 -2.15 -11.19 20.53
N GLU A 59 -0.93 -11.73 20.58
CA GLU A 59 0.30 -10.94 20.69
C GLU A 59 0.45 -9.98 19.50
N ALA A 60 0.21 -10.46 18.28
CA ALA A 60 0.26 -9.63 17.08
C ALA A 60 -0.80 -8.50 17.11
N MET A 61 -2.00 -8.76 17.63
CA MET A 61 -3.03 -7.73 17.79
C MET A 61 -2.65 -6.70 18.85
N LYS A 62 -2.13 -7.14 20.02
CA LYS A 62 -1.63 -6.24 21.06
C LYS A 62 -0.53 -5.32 20.52
N SER A 63 0.44 -5.88 19.80
CA SER A 63 1.51 -5.10 19.18
C SER A 63 0.99 -4.04 18.20
N GLU A 64 -0.05 -4.35 17.42
CA GLU A 64 -0.69 -3.36 16.54
C GLU A 64 -1.41 -2.27 17.36
N MET A 65 -2.16 -2.64 18.40
CA MET A 65 -2.83 -1.68 19.29
C MET A 65 -1.84 -0.74 20.00
N ASP A 66 -0.73 -1.28 20.50
CA ASP A 66 0.35 -0.51 21.13
C ASP A 66 1.01 0.44 20.12
N SER A 67 1.21 -0.01 18.88
CA SER A 67 1.70 0.84 17.79
C SER A 67 0.72 1.97 17.48
N MET A 68 -0.60 1.72 17.49
CA MET A 68 -1.60 2.76 17.28
C MET A 68 -1.64 3.76 18.43
N GLY A 69 -1.54 3.29 19.67
CA GLY A 69 -1.46 4.16 20.85
C GLY A 69 -0.20 5.03 20.88
N SER A 70 0.96 4.45 20.56
CA SER A 70 2.24 5.20 20.54
C SER A 70 2.32 6.25 19.43
N ASN A 71 1.64 6.02 18.30
CA ASN A 71 1.53 6.98 17.21
C ASN A 71 0.33 7.94 17.37
N GLN A 72 -0.41 7.86 18.49
CA GLN A 72 -1.61 8.68 18.75
C GLN A 72 -2.61 8.66 17.60
N VAL A 73 -2.78 7.50 16.96
CA VAL A 73 -3.64 7.33 15.76
C VAL A 73 -5.10 7.60 16.08
N TRP A 74 -5.52 7.41 17.33
CA TRP A 74 -6.88 7.74 17.75
C TRP A 74 -6.97 8.11 19.22
N THR A 75 -8.07 8.78 19.56
CA THR A 75 -8.47 9.03 20.95
C THR A 75 -9.82 8.37 21.22
N PRO A 76 -9.96 7.57 22.31
CA PRO A 76 -11.25 7.01 22.69
C PRO A 76 -12.17 8.12 23.22
N VAL A 77 -13.31 8.33 22.57
CA VAL A 77 -14.30 9.36 22.92
C VAL A 77 -15.70 8.75 23.01
N ASP A 78 -16.61 9.41 23.74
CA ASP A 78 -18.03 9.03 23.70
C ASP A 78 -18.60 9.30 22.30
N PRO A 79 -19.44 8.39 21.76
CA PRO A 79 -20.03 8.56 20.44
C PRO A 79 -20.84 9.86 20.37
N PRO A 80 -20.50 10.80 19.48
CA PRO A 80 -21.27 12.02 19.31
C PRO A 80 -22.69 11.69 18.84
N LYS A 81 -23.67 12.53 19.25
CA LYS A 81 -25.06 12.33 18.82
C LYS A 81 -25.17 12.44 17.30
N GLY A 82 -25.57 11.35 16.65
CA GLY A 82 -25.76 11.28 15.20
C GLY A 82 -24.51 10.90 14.40
N ALA A 83 -23.35 10.70 15.05
CA ALA A 83 -22.17 10.18 14.39
C ALA A 83 -22.40 8.72 13.93
N ARG A 84 -21.88 8.40 12.75
CA ARG A 84 -21.90 7.05 12.19
C ARG A 84 -20.48 6.51 12.16
N PRO A 85 -20.03 5.82 13.21
CA PRO A 85 -18.69 5.27 13.23
C PRO A 85 -18.51 4.26 12.08
N VAL A 86 -17.32 4.31 11.48
CA VAL A 86 -16.87 3.37 10.47
C VAL A 86 -16.48 2.08 11.19
N GLY A 87 -17.06 0.96 10.78
CA GLY A 87 -16.67 -0.33 11.35
C GLY A 87 -15.21 -0.65 11.04
N CYS A 88 -14.58 -1.48 11.87
CA CYS A 88 -13.23 -1.98 11.63
C CYS A 88 -13.22 -3.52 11.47
N LYS A 89 -12.09 -4.07 11.01
CA LYS A 89 -11.82 -5.50 10.99
C LYS A 89 -10.33 -5.78 11.14
N TRP A 90 -10.03 -6.94 11.72
CA TRP A 90 -8.68 -7.48 11.74
C TRP A 90 -8.34 -8.17 10.40
N VAL A 91 -7.12 -7.96 9.94
CA VAL A 91 -6.52 -8.67 8.80
C VAL A 91 -5.32 -9.45 9.30
N TYR A 92 -5.43 -10.77 9.27
CA TYR A 92 -4.39 -11.67 9.74
C TYR A 92 -3.54 -12.20 8.60
N LYS A 93 -2.24 -12.34 8.85
CA LYS A 93 -1.31 -12.92 7.89
C LYS A 93 -0.16 -13.62 8.59
N ARG A 94 0.06 -14.90 8.25
CA ARG A 94 1.32 -15.58 8.57
C ARG A 94 2.41 -15.15 7.59
N LYS A 95 3.56 -14.75 8.11
CA LYS A 95 4.76 -14.46 7.33
C LYS A 95 5.61 -15.72 7.28
N LEU A 96 5.95 -16.12 6.05
CA LEU A 96 6.77 -17.28 5.80
C LEU A 96 8.22 -16.87 5.56
N GLY A 97 9.15 -17.63 6.11
CA GLY A 97 10.58 -17.53 5.80
C GLY A 97 10.91 -18.16 4.44
N ALA A 98 12.19 -18.09 4.06
CA ALA A 98 12.69 -18.69 2.82
C ALA A 98 12.38 -20.20 2.71
N ASN A 99 12.36 -20.89 3.85
CA ASN A 99 12.08 -22.32 3.95
C ASN A 99 10.57 -22.64 4.05
N ARG A 100 9.68 -21.66 3.86
CA ARG A 100 8.21 -21.76 4.05
C ARG A 100 7.74 -22.05 5.47
N GLU A 101 8.60 -21.90 6.46
CA GLU A 101 8.21 -21.96 7.87
C GLU A 101 7.60 -20.61 8.31
N VAL A 102 6.66 -20.65 9.24
CA VAL A 102 6.04 -19.43 9.78
C VAL A 102 7.06 -18.73 10.68
N THR A 103 7.53 -17.56 10.26
CA THR A 103 8.52 -16.76 10.98
C THR A 103 7.90 -15.66 11.82
N ALA A 104 6.73 -15.15 11.43
CA ALA A 104 6.03 -14.13 12.18
C ALA A 104 4.52 -14.16 11.92
N PHE A 105 3.76 -13.70 12.90
CA PHE A 105 2.33 -13.47 12.82
C PHE A 105 2.10 -11.97 12.69
N LYS A 106 1.22 -11.58 11.76
CA LYS A 106 0.88 -10.18 11.55
C LYS A 106 -0.62 -10.00 11.62
N ALA A 107 -1.07 -9.20 12.57
CA ALA A 107 -2.42 -8.66 12.61
C ALA A 107 -2.36 -7.18 12.20
N ARG A 108 -3.37 -6.71 11.48
CA ARG A 108 -3.55 -5.28 11.19
C ARG A 108 -4.99 -4.90 11.40
N LEU A 109 -5.23 -3.75 11.99
CA LEU A 109 -6.58 -3.20 12.07
C LEU A 109 -6.86 -2.36 10.82
N VAL A 110 -7.99 -2.61 10.18
CA VAL A 110 -8.37 -1.92 8.94
C VAL A 110 -9.80 -1.44 9.03
N THR A 111 -10.04 -0.20 8.62
CA THR A 111 -11.39 0.37 8.50
C THR A 111 -12.17 -0.27 7.35
N LYS A 112 -13.48 -0.42 7.56
CA LYS A 112 -14.44 -0.91 6.56
C LYS A 112 -14.86 0.25 5.67
N GLY A 113 -13.95 0.71 4.80
CA GLY A 113 -14.14 1.91 3.96
C GLY A 113 -15.35 1.89 3.01
N TYR A 114 -16.05 0.75 2.84
CA TYR A 114 -17.27 0.68 2.02
C TYR A 114 -18.48 1.41 2.64
N THR A 115 -18.39 1.86 3.89
CA THR A 115 -19.47 2.60 4.55
C THR A 115 -19.49 4.09 4.20
N GLN A 116 -18.42 4.62 3.58
CA GLN A 116 -18.30 6.03 3.23
C GLN A 116 -19.05 6.36 1.94
N ARG A 117 -19.75 7.50 1.93
CA ARG A 117 -20.53 8.01 0.80
C ARG A 117 -19.80 9.19 0.13
N PRO A 118 -19.51 9.11 -1.18
CA PRO A 118 -18.95 10.24 -1.92
C PRO A 118 -19.87 11.46 -1.84
N GLY A 119 -19.29 12.65 -1.61
CA GLY A 119 -20.03 13.91 -1.49
C GLY A 119 -20.79 14.11 -0.17
N VAL A 120 -20.63 13.19 0.79
CA VAL A 120 -21.14 13.33 2.17
C VAL A 120 -19.99 13.13 3.16
N ASP A 121 -19.25 12.04 3.01
CA ASP A 121 -18.18 11.65 3.94
C ASP A 121 -16.77 11.95 3.38
N PHE A 122 -16.65 12.22 2.08
CA PHE A 122 -15.42 12.69 1.43
C PHE A 122 -15.73 13.38 0.10
N GLU A 123 -14.95 14.42 -0.25
CA GLU A 123 -15.09 15.16 -1.51
C GLU A 123 -14.18 14.62 -2.62
N GLU A 124 -12.98 14.14 -2.29
CA GLU A 124 -12.00 13.62 -3.25
C GLU A 124 -11.49 12.22 -2.87
N THR A 125 -11.37 11.32 -3.86
CA THR A 125 -10.78 9.97 -3.68
C THR A 125 -9.34 9.89 -4.20
N TYR A 126 -8.71 11.01 -4.52
CA TYR A 126 -7.41 11.01 -5.18
C TYR A 126 -6.30 10.67 -4.19
N SER A 127 -5.83 9.43 -4.23
CA SER A 127 -4.52 9.11 -3.67
C SER A 127 -3.45 9.84 -4.51
N PRO A 128 -2.47 10.53 -3.89
CA PRO A 128 -1.40 11.22 -4.61
C PRO A 128 -0.42 10.21 -5.21
N VAL A 129 -0.84 9.54 -6.28
CA VAL A 129 0.00 8.61 -7.03
C VAL A 129 0.78 9.40 -8.06
N ALA A 130 2.09 9.49 -7.88
CA ALA A 130 2.97 10.13 -8.85
C ALA A 130 2.81 9.46 -10.22
N MET A 131 2.50 10.27 -11.25
CA MET A 131 2.35 9.75 -12.59
C MET A 131 3.70 9.23 -13.10
N ALA A 132 3.69 8.06 -13.73
CA ALA A 132 4.90 7.48 -14.32
C ALA A 132 5.57 8.43 -15.34
N LYS A 133 4.79 9.30 -16.00
CA LYS A 133 5.33 10.34 -16.89
C LYS A 133 6.20 11.33 -16.12
N SER A 134 5.73 11.85 -14.99
CA SER A 134 6.46 12.79 -14.13
C SER A 134 7.74 12.16 -13.59
N ILE A 135 7.68 10.91 -13.13
CA ILE A 135 8.86 10.17 -12.65
C ILE A 135 9.88 10.03 -13.79
N ARG A 136 9.46 9.67 -15.01
CA ARG A 136 10.37 9.54 -16.16
C ARG A 136 11.03 10.87 -16.55
N ILE A 137 10.29 11.97 -16.52
CA ILE A 137 10.83 13.30 -16.80
C ILE A 137 11.88 13.67 -15.74
N MET A 138 11.58 13.46 -14.45
CA MET A 138 12.53 13.69 -13.36
C MET A 138 13.81 12.86 -13.53
N LEU A 139 13.69 11.57 -13.86
CA LEU A 139 14.84 10.70 -14.13
C LEU A 139 15.65 11.18 -15.36
N ALA A 140 14.98 11.65 -16.42
CA ALA A 140 15.65 12.16 -17.60
C ALA A 140 16.46 13.44 -17.32
N ILE A 141 15.90 14.34 -16.49
CA ILE A 141 16.60 15.55 -16.03
C ILE A 141 17.81 15.16 -15.18
N ALA A 142 17.64 14.25 -14.22
CA ALA A 142 18.74 13.80 -13.38
C ALA A 142 19.87 13.18 -14.21
N ALA A 143 19.53 12.35 -15.20
CA ALA A 143 20.53 11.76 -16.10
C ALA A 143 21.23 12.80 -16.98
N TRP A 144 20.54 13.88 -17.39
CA TRP A 144 21.12 14.94 -18.21
C TRP A 144 22.13 15.79 -17.43
N TYR A 145 21.84 16.08 -16.16
CA TYR A 145 22.69 16.89 -15.29
C TYR A 145 23.65 16.05 -14.42
N ASP A 146 23.68 14.73 -14.62
CA ASP A 146 24.48 13.77 -13.82
C ASP A 146 24.21 13.88 -12.31
N TYR A 147 22.93 13.99 -11.94
CA TYR A 147 22.50 14.05 -10.55
C TYR A 147 22.32 12.67 -9.94
N GLU A 148 22.76 12.54 -8.69
CA GLU A 148 22.49 11.37 -7.86
C GLU A 148 21.07 11.46 -7.26
N ILE A 149 20.32 10.36 -7.36
CA ILE A 149 18.96 10.28 -6.81
C ILE A 149 18.97 9.38 -5.59
N TRP A 150 18.52 9.93 -4.48
CA TRP A 150 18.30 9.21 -3.23
C TRP A 150 16.81 8.95 -3.05
N GLN A 151 16.44 7.69 -2.83
CA GLN A 151 15.06 7.31 -2.53
C GLN A 151 14.91 7.09 -1.02
N MET A 152 14.00 7.83 -0.41
CA MET A 152 13.60 7.62 0.98
C MET A 152 12.14 7.13 1.02
N GLU A 153 11.93 5.95 1.59
CA GLU A 153 10.60 5.45 1.91
C GLU A 153 10.25 5.88 3.34
N VAL A 154 9.31 6.79 3.48
CA VAL A 154 8.82 7.22 4.79
C VAL A 154 7.87 6.16 5.33
N LYS A 155 8.26 5.52 6.43
CA LYS A 155 7.35 4.66 7.20
C LYS A 155 6.19 5.52 7.70
N THR A 156 4.98 4.95 7.67
CA THR A 156 3.74 5.62 8.13
C THR A 156 3.43 6.96 7.47
N ALA A 157 3.80 7.16 6.20
CA ALA A 157 3.48 8.40 5.45
C ALA A 157 1.99 8.79 5.50
N PHE A 158 1.08 7.82 5.59
CA PHE A 158 -0.35 8.05 5.75
C PHE A 158 -0.72 8.76 7.06
N LEU A 159 0.00 8.51 8.15
CA LEU A 159 -0.28 9.12 9.47
C LEU A 159 0.17 10.58 9.55
N ASN A 160 0.98 11.05 8.60
CA ASN A 160 1.47 12.44 8.58
C ASN A 160 0.61 13.34 7.69
N GLY A 161 -0.48 12.83 7.12
CA GLY A 161 -1.45 13.64 6.38
C GLY A 161 -2.36 14.36 7.37
N PHE A 162 -2.60 15.65 7.16
CA PHE A 162 -3.66 16.36 7.88
C PHE A 162 -5.01 15.92 7.32
N VAL A 163 -5.93 15.54 8.20
CA VAL A 163 -7.31 15.19 7.87
C VAL A 163 -8.20 16.26 8.50
N GLU A 164 -9.02 16.91 7.69
CA GLU A 164 -9.95 17.96 8.17
C GLU A 164 -11.25 17.36 8.71
N GLU A 165 -11.58 16.15 8.25
CA GLU A 165 -12.81 15.45 8.58
C GLU A 165 -12.74 14.70 9.90
N ASP A 166 -13.79 14.85 10.72
CA ASP A 166 -13.96 14.04 11.94
C ASP A 166 -14.37 12.61 11.57
N ILE A 167 -13.42 11.68 11.61
CA ILE A 167 -13.67 10.27 11.34
C ILE A 167 -13.76 9.50 12.66
N PHE A 168 -14.91 8.88 12.89
CA PHE A 168 -15.12 7.97 14.02
C PHE A 168 -15.02 6.52 13.53
N MET A 169 -14.38 5.66 14.32
CA MET A 169 -14.25 4.23 14.07
C MET A 169 -14.78 3.43 15.27
N ASP A 170 -15.43 2.29 15.00
CA ASP A 170 -15.82 1.36 16.05
C ASP A 170 -14.60 0.75 16.75
N GLU A 171 -14.74 0.45 18.05
CA GLU A 171 -13.71 -0.27 18.79
C GLU A 171 -13.41 -1.65 18.17
N PRO A 172 -12.12 -2.04 18.12
CA PRO A 172 -11.74 -3.34 17.59
C PRO A 172 -12.28 -4.50 18.44
N GLU A 173 -12.77 -5.53 17.76
CA GLU A 173 -13.19 -6.79 18.39
C GLU A 173 -12.05 -7.37 19.24
N GLY A 174 -12.35 -7.77 20.48
CA GLY A 174 -11.40 -8.32 21.45
C GLY A 174 -10.70 -7.29 22.35
N PHE A 175 -10.88 -5.98 22.09
CA PHE A 175 -10.24 -4.90 22.85
C PHE A 175 -11.22 -3.86 23.40
N THR A 176 -12.52 -4.19 23.42
CA THR A 176 -13.57 -3.37 24.07
C THR A 176 -13.40 -3.36 25.58
N ILE A 177 -13.49 -2.19 26.21
CA ILE A 177 -13.37 -2.05 27.67
C ILE A 177 -14.63 -2.61 28.34
N VAL A 178 -14.49 -3.74 29.03
CA VAL A 178 -15.60 -4.42 29.72
C VAL A 178 -16.11 -3.54 30.86
N GLY A 179 -17.36 -3.06 30.74
CA GLY A 179 -18.05 -2.30 31.80
C GLY A 179 -18.26 -0.81 31.55
N GLU A 180 -17.71 -0.27 30.46
CA GLU A 180 -18.00 1.11 30.01
C GLU A 180 -19.04 1.14 28.89
N LYS A 181 -19.66 2.31 28.67
CA LYS A 181 -20.46 2.54 27.46
C LYS A 181 -19.54 2.38 26.24
N GLN A 182 -20.08 1.83 25.15
CA GLN A 182 -19.36 1.68 23.89
C GLN A 182 -18.80 3.03 23.44
N LYS A 183 -17.47 3.19 23.55
CA LYS A 183 -16.73 4.34 23.05
C LYS A 183 -16.44 4.15 21.57
N VAL A 184 -16.04 5.24 20.92
CA VAL A 184 -15.59 5.23 19.53
C VAL A 184 -14.18 5.80 19.46
N CYS A 185 -13.38 5.31 18.53
CA CYS A 185 -12.06 5.84 18.22
C CYS A 185 -12.25 7.06 17.31
N HIS A 186 -11.85 8.25 17.77
CA HIS A 186 -11.73 9.45 16.94
C HIS A 186 -10.33 9.45 16.29
N LEU A 187 -10.28 9.38 14.96
CA LEU A 187 -9.06 9.29 14.14
C LEU A 187 -8.49 10.67 13.81
#